data_AF-A0A931G391-F1
#
_entry.id   AF-A0A931G391-F1
#
_cell.length_a   1.000
_cell.length_b   1.000
_cell.length_c   1.000
_cell.angle_alpha   90.00
_cell.angle_beta   90.00
_cell.angle_gamma   90.00
#
_symmetry.space_group_name_H-M   'P 1'
#
loop_
_entity.id
_entity.type
_entity.pdbx_description
1 polymer ?
#
loop_
_entity_poly.entity_id
_entity_poly.type
_entity_poly.pdbx_seq_one_letter_code
_entity_poly.pdbx_strand_id
1 'polypeptide(L)'
;MAVGELQDIFELNATCRRNRHSFRITAVAHESDQRLFRLFYTGHNADIAESLGLNKSDAGVYWTVVPEAETNDVELIQNRLKTLQPGK
;
A
#
# COMPACT_ATOMS: atom_id res chain seq x y z
N MET A 1 27.23 -16.67 -3.37
CA MET A 1 26.63 -16.19 -2.11
C MET A 1 25.89 -17.35 -1.49
N ALA A 2 26.32 -17.82 -0.32
CA ALA A 2 25.59 -18.84 0.43
C ALA A 2 24.27 -18.22 0.94
N VAL A 3 23.17 -18.97 0.87
CA VAL A 3 21.80 -18.57 1.25
C VAL A 3 21.66 -18.50 2.80
N GLY A 4 22.68 -18.02 3.51
CA GLY A 4 22.85 -18.20 4.96
C GLY A 4 22.97 -16.92 5.81
N GLU A 5 22.97 -15.71 5.24
CA GLU A 5 23.23 -14.48 6.01
C GLU A 5 22.15 -13.40 5.88
N LEU A 6 20.90 -13.80 5.62
CA LEU A 6 19.78 -12.87 5.73
C LEU A 6 19.28 -12.87 7.18
N GLN A 7 19.90 -12.01 7.99
CA GLN A 7 19.64 -11.94 9.44
C GLN A 7 18.28 -11.28 9.76
N ASP A 8 17.89 -10.29 8.97
CA ASP A 8 16.65 -9.54 9.14
C ASP A 8 16.05 -9.09 7.82
N ILE A 9 14.72 -9.17 7.73
CA ILE A 9 13.93 -8.58 6.64
C ILE A 9 13.00 -7.54 7.24
N PHE A 10 13.06 -6.34 6.69
CA PHE A 10 12.13 -5.26 7.02
C PHE A 10 11.27 -4.95 5.80
N GLU A 11 9.98 -4.74 6.03
CA GLU A 11 9.05 -4.20 5.06
C GLU A 11 8.73 -2.75 5.44
N LEU A 12 8.91 -1.83 4.49
CA LEU A 12 8.53 -0.43 4.64
C LEU A 12 7.25 -0.17 3.83
N ASN A 13 6.21 0.30 4.51
CA ASN A 13 4.92 0.60 3.92
C ASN A 13 4.53 2.03 4.22
N ALA A 14 4.05 2.75 3.21
CA ALA A 14 3.28 3.96 3.41
C ALA A 14 1.79 3.64 3.31
N THR A 15 1.00 4.12 4.26
CA THR A 15 -0.46 3.94 4.31
C THR A 15 -1.17 5.26 4.49
N CYS A 16 -2.44 5.33 4.09
CA CYS A 16 -3.28 6.48 4.32
C CYS A 16 -4.76 6.07 4.41
N ARG A 17 -5.62 7.04 4.74
CA ARG A 17 -7.07 6.93 4.64
C ARG A 17 -7.65 7.87 3.60
N ARG A 18 -8.67 7.40 2.88
CA ARG A 18 -9.51 8.20 1.98
C ARG A 18 -10.94 7.68 2.07
N ASN A 19 -11.93 8.57 2.16
CA ASN A 19 -13.34 8.21 2.29
C ASN A 19 -13.61 7.19 3.42
N ARG A 20 -12.90 7.32 4.57
CA ARG A 20 -12.94 6.39 5.72
C ARG A 20 -12.41 4.97 5.47
N HIS A 21 -11.77 4.74 4.34
CA HIS A 21 -11.18 3.45 3.97
C HIS A 21 -9.67 3.51 3.96
N SER A 22 -9.03 2.38 4.30
CA SER A 22 -7.57 2.24 4.34
C SER A 22 -6.99 1.90 2.97
N PHE A 23 -5.86 2.52 2.67
CA PHE A 23 -5.10 2.30 1.44
C PHE A 23 -3.61 2.17 1.73
N ARG A 24 -2.91 1.42 0.88
CA ARG A 24 -1.45 1.42 0.78
C ARG A 24 -1.03 2.38 -0.32
N ILE A 25 -0.10 3.28 -0.01
CA ILE A 25 0.56 4.13 -1.00
C ILE A 25 1.68 3.30 -1.64
N THR A 26 1.66 3.19 -2.97
CA THR A 26 2.62 2.35 -3.72
C THR A 26 3.55 3.14 -4.63
N ALA A 27 3.18 4.39 -4.96
CA ALA A 27 4.02 5.31 -5.70
C ALA A 27 3.61 6.75 -5.40
N VAL A 28 4.57 7.66 -5.56
CA VAL A 28 4.35 9.10 -5.51
C VAL A 28 4.87 9.70 -6.81
N ALA A 29 4.02 10.43 -7.51
CA ALA A 29 4.41 11.25 -8.66
C ALA A 29 4.31 12.73 -8.28
N HIS A 30 5.09 13.56 -8.96
CA HIS A 30 5.03 15.02 -8.83
C HIS A 30 4.54 15.56 -10.16
N GLU A 31 3.41 16.25 -10.16
CA GLU A 31 2.86 16.90 -11.34
C GLU A 31 2.62 18.37 -11.01
N SER A 32 3.27 19.28 -11.75
CA SER A 32 3.32 20.70 -11.41
C SER A 32 3.80 20.91 -9.97
N ASP A 33 2.92 21.37 -9.06
CA ASP A 33 3.21 21.68 -7.65
C ASP A 33 2.47 20.74 -6.67
N GLN A 34 1.89 19.64 -7.17
CA GLN A 34 1.15 18.68 -6.37
C GLN A 34 1.81 17.29 -6.38
N ARG A 35 1.75 16.62 -5.22
CA ARG A 35 2.06 15.21 -5.11
C ARG A 35 0.81 14.39 -5.40
N LEU A 36 0.96 13.40 -6.28
CA LEU A 36 -0.07 12.42 -6.61
C LEU A 36 0.32 11.08 -6.02
N PHE A 37 -0.59 10.47 -5.27
CA PHE A 37 -0.39 9.17 -4.66
C PHE A 37 -1.10 8.10 -5.47
N ARG A 38 -0.37 7.04 -5.81
CA ARG A 38 -0.97 5.79 -6.28
C ARG A 38 -1.37 4.94 -5.08
N LEU A 39 -2.67 4.72 -4.93
CA LEU A 39 -3.27 4.02 -3.80
C LEU A 39 -3.76 2.64 -4.23
N PHE A 40 -3.48 1.63 -3.41
CA PHE A 40 -4.13 0.31 -3.47
C PHE A 40 -5.04 0.12 -2.27
N TYR A 41 -6.26 -0.35 -2.51
CA TYR A 41 -7.25 -0.58 -1.47
C TYR A 41 -6.91 -1.83 -0.66
N THR A 42 -6.91 -1.72 0.67
CA THR A 42 -6.56 -2.82 1.59
C THR A 42 -7.75 -3.34 2.40
N GLY A 43 -8.97 -2.88 2.12
CA GLY A 43 -10.16 -3.28 2.88
C GLY A 43 -10.82 -4.61 2.46
N HIS A 44 -10.28 -5.31 1.47
CA HIS A 44 -10.71 -6.66 1.04
C HIS A 44 -12.21 -6.83 0.72
N ASN A 45 -12.91 -5.76 0.33
CA ASN A 45 -14.32 -5.80 -0.07
C ASN A 45 -14.49 -5.24 -1.50
N ALA A 46 -14.91 -6.09 -2.43
CA ALA A 46 -15.06 -5.74 -3.84
C ALA A 46 -16.19 -4.72 -4.06
N ASP A 47 -17.34 -4.91 -3.43
CA ASP A 47 -18.51 -4.01 -3.58
C ASP A 47 -18.15 -2.59 -3.12
N ILE A 48 -17.41 -2.46 -2.02
CA ILE A 48 -16.91 -1.16 -1.55
C ILE A 48 -15.94 -0.57 -2.58
N ALA A 49 -14.96 -1.35 -3.06
CA ALA A 49 -13.99 -0.87 -4.04
C ALA A 49 -14.66 -0.38 -5.35
N GLU A 50 -15.68 -1.10 -5.81
CA GLU A 50 -16.46 -0.74 -7.00
C GLU A 50 -17.32 0.51 -6.74
N SER A 51 -17.95 0.63 -5.57
CA SER A 51 -18.72 1.83 -5.18
C SER A 51 -17.86 3.09 -5.07
N LEU A 52 -16.57 2.93 -4.74
CA LEU A 52 -15.58 4.01 -4.67
C LEU A 52 -15.02 4.39 -6.06
N GLY A 53 -15.42 3.68 -7.12
CA GLY A 53 -14.95 3.90 -8.49
C GLY A 53 -13.48 3.56 -8.70
N LEU A 54 -12.94 2.58 -7.96
CA LEU A 54 -11.54 2.19 -8.09
C LEU A 54 -11.30 1.36 -9.36
N ASN A 55 -10.11 1.48 -9.94
CA ASN A 55 -9.69 0.66 -11.06
C ASN A 55 -9.35 -0.75 -10.58
N LYS A 56 -9.92 -1.77 -11.22
CA LYS A 56 -9.56 -3.17 -10.97
C LYS A 56 -8.33 -3.55 -11.79
N SER A 57 -7.26 -3.99 -11.14
CA SER A 57 -6.08 -4.52 -11.85
C SER A 57 -6.08 -6.05 -11.96
N ASP A 58 -6.59 -6.74 -10.93
CA ASP A 58 -6.70 -8.19 -10.86
C ASP A 58 -7.83 -8.60 -9.88
N ALA A 59 -8.11 -9.89 -9.72
CA ALA A 59 -9.08 -10.43 -8.78
C ALA A 59 -8.80 -9.95 -7.35
N GLY A 60 -9.66 -9.05 -6.86
CA GLY A 60 -9.56 -8.50 -5.50
C GLY A 60 -8.55 -7.35 -5.35
N VAL A 61 -7.89 -6.91 -6.44
CA VAL A 61 -6.88 -5.86 -6.40
C VAL A 61 -7.42 -4.60 -7.09
N TYR A 62 -7.57 -3.54 -6.30
CA TYR A 62 -8.16 -2.27 -6.74
C TYR A 62 -7.25 -1.09 -6.42
N TRP A 63 -7.16 -0.14 -7.34
CA TRP A 63 -6.25 1.00 -7.22
C TRP A 63 -6.81 2.30 -7.80
N THR A 64 -6.24 3.42 -7.40
CA THR A 64 -6.51 4.75 -7.96
C THR A 64 -5.29 5.66 -7.84
N VAL A 65 -5.33 6.82 -8.49
CA VAL A 65 -4.36 7.91 -8.31
C VAL A 65 -5.14 9.14 -7.86
N VAL A 66 -4.70 9.76 -6.78
CA VAL A 66 -5.34 10.94 -6.21
C VAL A 66 -4.29 11.96 -5.77
N PRO A 67 -4.63 13.26 -5.72
CA PRO A 67 -3.82 14.24 -5.02
C PRO A 67 -3.62 13.83 -3.56
N GLU A 68 -2.43 14.07 -3.01
CA GLU A 68 -2.14 13.84 -1.59
C GLU A 68 -3.16 14.51 -0.67
N ALA A 69 -3.62 15.72 -1.02
CA ALA A 69 -4.59 16.50 -0.26
C ALA A 69 -5.96 15.80 -0.08
N GLU A 70 -6.28 14.78 -0.88
CA GLU A 70 -7.48 13.96 -0.70
C GLU A 70 -7.30 12.80 0.30
N THR A 71 -6.11 12.66 0.87
CA THR A 71 -5.78 11.60 1.82
C THR A 71 -5.55 12.16 3.22
N ASN A 72 -5.80 11.33 4.22
CA ASN A 72 -5.60 11.65 5.64
C ASN A 72 -4.79 10.53 6.30
N ASP A 73 -4.31 10.76 7.52
CA ASP A 73 -3.65 9.74 8.34
C ASP A 73 -2.51 9.04 7.58
N VAL A 74 -1.65 9.83 6.90
CA VAL A 74 -0.51 9.30 6.17
C VAL A 74 0.55 8.83 7.17
N GLU A 75 0.85 7.54 7.13
CA GLU A 75 1.79 6.90 8.06
C GLU A 75 2.84 6.10 7.29
N LEU A 76 4.09 6.12 7.77
CA LEU A 76 5.15 5.24 7.32
C LEU A 76 5.39 4.17 8.39
N ILE A 77 5.20 2.92 8.01
CA ILE A 77 5.26 1.75 8.89
C ILE A 77 6.47 0.90 8.48
N GLN A 78 7.34 0.60 9.44
CA GLN A 78 8.42 -0.37 9.28
C GLN A 78 8.08 -1.65 10.03
N ASN A 79 7.78 -2.72 9.30
CA ASN A 79 7.52 -4.04 9.85
C ASN A 79 8.79 -4.89 9.80
N ARG A 80 9.20 -5.49 10.93
CA ARG A 80 10.22 -6.55 10.92
C ARG A 80 9.51 -7.88 10.67
N LEU A 81 9.80 -8.51 9.54
CA LEU A 81 9.32 -9.86 9.28
C LEU A 81 10.13 -10.81 10.15
N LYS A 82 9.44 -11.57 11.01
CA LYS A 82 10.10 -12.67 11.72
C LYS A 82 10.67 -13.60 10.67
N THR A 83 11.97 -13.88 10.76
CA THR A 83 12.69 -14.79 9.88
C THR A 83 11.86 -16.06 9.71
N LEU A 84 11.54 -16.42 8.46
CA LEU A 84 10.95 -17.71 8.14
C LEU A 84 11.93 -18.75 8.68
N GLN A 85 11.61 -19.37 9.82
CA GLN A 85 12.42 -20.47 10.32
C GLN A 85 12.41 -21.53 9.21
N PRO A 86 13.57 -21.97 8.70
CA PRO A 86 13.58 -23.13 7.83
C PRO A 86 12.94 -24.28 8.61
N GLY A 87 11.87 -24.86 8.06
CA GLY A 87 11.21 -26.01 8.64
C GLY A 87 12.25 -27.09 8.94
N LYS A 88 12.17 -27.62 10.16
CA LYS A 88 12.97 -28.78 10.57
C LYS A 88 12.70 -29.99 9.68
#